data_AF-A0A1J3H6L6-F1
#
_entry.id   AF-A0A1J3H6L6-F1
#
_cell.length_a   1.000
_cell.length_b   1.000
_cell.length_c   1.000
_cell.angle_alpha   90.00
_cell.angle_beta   90.00
_cell.angle_gamma   90.00
#
_symmetry.space_group_name_H-M   'P 1'
#
loop_
_entity.id
_entity.type
_entity.pdbx_description
1 polymer ?
#
loop_
_entity_poly.entity_id
_entity_poly.type
_entity_poly.pdbx_seq_one_letter_code
_entity_poly.pdbx_strand_id
1 'polypeptide(L)'
;TYDEARDFISHRSFDWLREKDQLRAEMNEGKVFQGMREALITFPPTYKFEKNKPGLGGYDSGEKKRIPAWCDRVIYRDNQSSQFSECSLQCPVVSST
;
A
#
# COMPACT_ATOMS: atom_id res chain seq x y z
N THR A 1 6.00 -16.90 -2.00
CA THR A 1 7.18 -16.95 -2.88
C THR A 1 7.01 -15.96 -4.02
N TYR A 2 7.98 -15.80 -4.93
CA TYR A 2 7.83 -14.90 -6.09
C TYR A 2 6.64 -15.30 -6.96
N ASP A 3 6.51 -16.58 -7.29
CA ASP A 3 5.46 -17.06 -8.18
C ASP A 3 4.07 -16.92 -7.54
N GLU A 4 3.93 -17.24 -6.24
CA GLU A 4 2.68 -17.01 -5.50
C GLU A 4 2.29 -15.52 -5.49
N ALA A 5 3.25 -14.62 -5.22
CA ALA A 5 2.98 -13.19 -5.20
C ALA A 5 2.53 -12.69 -6.59
N ARG A 6 3.18 -13.15 -7.66
CA ARG A 6 2.79 -12.88 -9.05
C ARG A 6 1.37 -13.37 -9.34
N ASP A 7 1.02 -14.58 -8.90
CA ASP A 7 -0.29 -15.18 -9.11
C ASP A 7 -1.41 -14.37 -8.43
N PHE A 8 -1.22 -14.03 -7.15
CA PHE A 8 -2.18 -13.21 -6.39
C PHE A 8 -2.36 -11.81 -7.00
N ILE A 9 -1.29 -11.18 -7.49
CA ILE A 9 -1.36 -9.88 -8.18
C ILE A 9 -2.17 -9.99 -9.46
N SER A 10 -2.02 -11.09 -10.22
CA SER A 10 -2.75 -11.31 -11.47
C SER A 10 -4.26 -11.41 -11.23
N HIS A 11 -4.67 -12.02 -10.10
CA HIS A 11 -6.05 -12.11 -9.65
C HIS A 11 -6.56 -10.87 -8.90
N ARG A 12 -5.72 -9.81 -8.79
CA ARG A 12 -6.00 -8.61 -7.98
C ARG A 12 -6.35 -8.93 -6.52
N SER A 13 -5.89 -10.07 -6.02
CA SER A 13 -6.06 -10.49 -4.64
C SER A 13 -4.88 -9.97 -3.83
N PHE A 14 -5.08 -8.80 -3.22
CA PHE A 14 -4.02 -8.12 -2.48
C PHE A 14 -4.08 -8.38 -0.97
N ASP A 15 -5.11 -9.05 -0.46
CA ASP A 15 -5.27 -9.34 0.97
C ASP A 15 -4.08 -10.10 1.54
N TRP A 16 -3.72 -11.20 0.87
CA TRP A 16 -2.58 -12.02 1.27
C TRP A 16 -1.26 -11.23 1.30
N LEU A 17 -1.04 -10.36 0.30
CA LEU A 17 0.13 -9.49 0.24
C LEU A 17 0.13 -8.45 1.37
N ARG A 18 -1.03 -7.85 1.67
CA ARG A 18 -1.18 -6.86 2.76
C ARG A 18 -0.96 -7.49 4.13
N GLU A 19 -1.39 -8.73 4.34
CA GLU A 19 -1.17 -9.46 5.59
C GLU A 19 0.32 -9.77 5.84
N LYS A 20 1.09 -9.93 4.76
CA LYS A 20 2.54 -10.18 4.82
C LYS A 20 3.38 -8.91 4.72
N ASP A 21 2.74 -7.74 4.68
CA ASP A 21 3.44 -6.46 4.58
C ASP A 21 4.15 -6.10 5.89
N GLN A 22 5.48 -5.94 5.81
CA GLN A 22 6.32 -5.71 6.99
C GLN A 22 6.00 -4.39 7.69
N LEU A 23 5.77 -3.31 6.93
CA LEU A 23 5.45 -2.02 7.52
C LEU A 23 4.14 -2.11 8.31
N ARG A 24 3.11 -2.75 7.74
CA ARG A 24 1.82 -2.94 8.40
C ARG A 24 1.96 -3.75 9.70
N ALA A 25 2.74 -4.84 9.68
CA ALA A 25 3.00 -5.64 10.87
C ALA A 25 3.68 -4.82 11.98
N GLU A 26 4.75 -4.10 11.65
CA GLU A 26 5.53 -3.31 12.60
C GLU A 26 4.74 -2.10 13.14
N MET A 27 3.86 -1.49 12.33
CA MET A 27 2.91 -0.47 12.77
C MET A 27 1.86 -1.03 13.72
N ASN A 28 1.30 -2.21 13.42
CA ASN A 28 0.30 -2.87 14.27
C ASN A 28 0.88 -3.29 15.62
N GLU A 29 2.15 -3.70 15.65
CA GLU A 29 2.88 -4.01 16.88
C GLU A 29 3.33 -2.74 17.64
N GLY A 30 3.06 -1.55 17.08
CA GLY A 30 3.40 -0.28 17.71
C GLY A 30 4.91 -0.01 17.79
N LYS A 31 5.72 -0.67 16.96
CA LYS A 31 7.17 -0.48 16.92
C LYS A 31 7.59 0.74 16.11
N VAL A 32 6.80 1.10 15.08
CA VAL A 32 7.07 2.22 14.18
C VAL A 32 5.80 3.04 13.91
N PHE A 33 5.98 4.32 13.55
CA PHE A 33 4.91 5.24 13.14
C PHE A 33 3.68 5.27 14.09
N GLN A 34 3.93 5.29 15.41
CA GLN A 34 2.87 5.27 16.41
C GLN A 34 1.93 6.48 16.24
N GLY A 35 0.62 6.21 16.34
CA GLY A 35 -0.42 7.24 16.14
C GLY A 35 -0.44 7.82 14.73
N MET A 36 0.09 7.12 13.74
CA MET A 36 -0.07 7.43 12.32
C MET A 36 -0.95 6.36 11.66
N ARG A 37 -1.51 6.70 10.49
CA ARG A 37 -2.46 5.89 9.74
C ARG A 37 -2.04 5.81 8.29
N GLU A 38 -2.34 4.69 7.68
CA GLU A 38 -2.18 4.45 6.25
C GLU A 38 -3.54 4.10 5.65
N ALA A 39 -3.85 4.66 4.48
CA ALA A 39 -5.08 4.33 3.77
C ALA A 39 -5.07 2.88 3.28
N LEU A 40 -6.25 2.28 3.07
CA LEU A 40 -6.34 0.94 2.51
C LEU A 40 -5.69 0.89 1.12
N ILE A 41 -4.68 0.04 0.96
CA ILE A 41 -3.99 -0.16 -0.32
C ILE A 41 -4.87 -1.01 -1.24
N THR A 42 -5.44 -0.41 -2.28
CA THR A 42 -6.31 -1.07 -3.27
C THR A 42 -5.64 -1.25 -4.63
N PHE A 43 -4.37 -0.89 -4.74
CA PHE A 43 -3.55 -0.94 -5.94
C PHE A 43 -2.44 -2.01 -5.82
N PRO A 44 -1.95 -2.54 -6.95
CA PRO A 44 -0.92 -3.58 -6.94
C PRO A 44 0.44 -3.03 -6.47
N PRO A 45 1.38 -3.92 -6.05
CA PRO A 45 2.71 -3.51 -5.62
C PRO A 45 3.45 -2.61 -6.61
N THR A 46 4.17 -1.60 -6.11
CA THR A 46 4.84 -0.57 -6.92
C THR A 46 6.30 -0.91 -7.26
N TYR A 47 6.85 -1.95 -6.62
CA TYR A 47 8.22 -2.43 -6.84
C TYR A 47 8.22 -3.95 -7.00
N LYS A 48 9.12 -4.60 -7.74
CA LYS A 48 10.11 -4.07 -8.69
C LYS A 48 9.65 -4.33 -10.12
N PHE A 49 9.72 -3.32 -10.97
CA PHE A 49 9.48 -3.47 -12.40
C PHE A 49 10.80 -3.52 -13.20
N GLU A 50 10.76 -4.20 -14.34
CA GLU A 50 11.79 -4.12 -15.36
C GLU A 50 11.79 -2.74 -16.00
N LYS A 51 12.99 -2.21 -16.24
CA LYS A 51 13.14 -0.93 -16.95
C LYS A 51 12.55 -1.09 -18.35
N ASN A 52 11.73 -0.12 -18.77
CA ASN A 52 11.10 -0.05 -20.09
C ASN A 52 9.99 -1.09 -20.37
N LYS A 53 9.47 -1.80 -19.36
CA LYS A 53 8.25 -2.60 -19.49
C LYS A 53 7.09 -2.00 -18.68
N PRO A 54 6.09 -1.39 -19.33
CA PRO A 54 4.94 -0.84 -18.62
C PRO A 54 3.96 -1.93 -18.18
N GLY A 55 3.19 -1.63 -17.13
CA GLY A 55 2.07 -2.45 -16.66
C GLY A 55 2.46 -3.67 -15.83
N LEU A 56 1.44 -4.43 -15.41
CA LEU A 56 1.57 -5.56 -14.47
C LEU A 56 2.32 -6.78 -15.05
N GLY A 57 2.51 -6.84 -16.37
CA GLY A 57 3.40 -7.82 -16.98
C GLY A 57 4.88 -7.54 -16.71
N GLY A 58 5.22 -6.30 -16.34
CA GLY A 58 6.58 -5.79 -16.23
C GLY A 58 7.28 -6.05 -14.90
N TYR A 59 6.72 -6.80 -13.94
CA TYR A 59 7.46 -7.12 -12.72
C TYR A 59 8.75 -7.89 -13.02
N ASP A 60 9.79 -7.63 -12.25
CA ASP A 60 11.15 -8.18 -12.44
C ASP A 60 11.14 -9.70 -12.68
N SER A 61 11.37 -10.12 -13.92
CA SER A 61 11.52 -11.53 -14.31
C SER A 61 12.99 -11.94 -14.50
N GLY A 62 13.92 -11.05 -14.13
CA GLY A 62 15.35 -11.32 -14.17
C GLY A 62 15.79 -12.36 -13.14
N GLU A 63 17.08 -12.68 -13.15
CA GLU A 63 17.70 -13.73 -12.33
C GLU A 63 17.40 -13.60 -10.81
N LYS A 64 17.25 -12.37 -10.32
CA LYS A 64 17.01 -12.09 -8.90
C LYS A 64 15.56 -12.29 -8.46
N LYS A 65 14.60 -12.35 -9.39
CA LYS A 65 13.15 -12.52 -9.16
C LYS A 65 12.67 -11.83 -7.88
N ARG A 66 12.82 -10.50 -7.80
CA ARG A 66 12.44 -9.75 -6.59
C ARG A 66 10.93 -9.84 -6.38
N ILE A 67 10.52 -10.33 -5.21
CA ILE A 67 9.10 -10.41 -4.84
C ILE A 67 8.50 -9.00 -4.90
N PRO A 68 7.35 -8.82 -5.58
CA PRO A 68 6.71 -7.52 -5.63
C PRO A 68 6.33 -6.99 -4.24
N ALA A 69 6.55 -5.70 -3.99
CA ALA A 69 6.32 -5.05 -2.71
C ALA A 69 5.82 -3.59 -2.87
N TRP A 70 5.09 -3.09 -1.85
CA TRP A 70 4.74 -1.68 -1.74
C TRP A 70 5.84 -0.93 -0.98
N CYS A 71 6.88 -0.53 -1.71
CA CYS A 71 7.99 0.25 -1.13
C CYS A 71 7.67 1.74 -1.03
N ASP A 72 6.76 2.24 -1.87
CA ASP A 72 6.37 3.65 -1.91
C ASP A 72 5.08 3.83 -1.11
N ARG A 73 5.17 4.50 0.03
CA ARG A 73 4.09 4.57 1.04
C ARG A 73 3.80 6.02 1.42
N VAL A 74 2.53 6.31 1.69
CA VAL A 74 2.07 7.60 2.22
C VAL A 74 1.33 7.34 3.51
N ILE A 75 1.89 7.82 4.61
CA ILE A 75 1.37 7.66 5.97
C ILE A 75 1.07 9.06 6.49
N TYR A 76 -0.06 9.23 7.17
CA TYR A 76 -0.51 10.51 7.69
C TYR A 76 -0.92 10.41 9.16
N ARG A 77 -1.03 11.56 9.82
CA ARG A 77 -1.61 11.68 11.16
C ARG A 77 -2.75 12.68 11.08
N ASP A 78 -3.88 12.34 11.67
CA ASP A 78 -5.04 13.21 11.82
C ASP A 78 -5.51 13.26 13.27
N ASN A 79 -6.39 14.22 13.58
CA ASN A 79 -6.97 14.38 14.92
C ASN A 79 -8.20 13.49 15.15
N GLN A 80 -8.52 12.58 14.21
CA GLN A 80 -9.69 11.72 14.31
C GLN A 80 -9.41 10.54 15.24
N SER A 81 -10.35 10.27 16.14
CA SER A 81 -10.28 9.15 17.06
C SER A 81 -10.70 7.81 16.43
N SER A 82 -11.35 7.82 15.27
CA SER A 82 -11.86 6.63 14.57
C SER A 82 -10.97 6.19 13.40
N GLN A 83 -10.72 4.87 13.31
CA GLN A 83 -9.89 4.28 12.26
C GLN A 83 -10.50 4.28 10.85
N PHE A 84 -11.80 4.55 10.71
CA PHE A 84 -12.48 4.63 9.41
C PHE A 84 -13.64 5.63 9.51
N SER A 85 -13.39 6.88 9.12
CA SER A 85 -14.47 7.81 8.77
C SER A 85 -14.48 7.86 7.25
N GLU A 86 -15.64 7.56 6.66
CA GLU A 86 -15.90 7.88 5.26
C GLU A 86 -15.58 9.36 5.07
N CYS A 87 -14.63 9.67 4.17
CA CYS A 87 -14.23 11.05 3.91
C CYS A 87 -15.44 11.76 3.28
N SER A 88 -16.28 12.41 4.08
CA SER A 88 -17.28 13.32 3.54
C SER A 88 -16.50 14.48 2.92
N LEU A 89 -16.53 14.59 1.60
CA LEU A 89 -15.92 15.72 0.87
C LEU A 89 -16.63 17.07 1.16
N GLN A 90 -17.38 17.17 2.26
CA GLN A 90 -17.93 18.42 2.76
C GLN A 90 -16.80 19.15 3.49
N CYS A 91 -15.86 19.69 2.72
CA CYS A 91 -15.03 20.78 3.21
C CYS A 91 -15.97 21.97 3.47
N PRO A 92 -16.12 22.47 4.70
CA PRO A 92 -16.83 23.72 4.91
C PRO A 92 -16.04 24.81 4.19
N VAL A 93 -16.64 25.41 3.17
CA VAL A 93 -16.10 26.61 2.54
C VAL A 93 -16.21 27.72 3.58
N VAL A 94 -15.12 27.94 4.33
CA VAL A 94 -15.03 29.08 5.23
C VAL A 94 -14.50 30.25 4.41
N SER A 95 -15.42 31.12 3.96
CA SER A 95 -15.07 32.42 3.42
C SER A 95 -14.99 33.40 4.58
N SER A 96 -13.81 33.97 4.83
CA SER A 96 -13.66 35.11 5.71
C SER A 96 -14.06 36.37 4.94
N THR A 97 -15.08 37.08 5.41
CA THR A 97 -15.44 38.44 4.97
C THR A 97 -14.59 39.49 5.67
#